data_AF-A0A6N7ICA5-F1
#
_entry.id   AF-A0A6N7ICA5-F1
#
_cell.length_a   1.000
_cell.length_b   1.000
_cell.length_c   1.000
_cell.angle_alpha   90.00
_cell.angle_beta   90.00
_cell.angle_gamma   90.00
#
_symmetry.space_group_name_H-M   'P 1'
#
loop_
_entity.id
_entity.type
_entity.pdbx_description
1 polymer ?
#
loop_
_entity_poly.entity_id
_entity_poly.type
_entity_poly.pdbx_seq_one_letter_code
_entity_poly.pdbx_strand_id
1 'polypeptide(L)'
;MGINNVIVYVREGADPAVDRVVTEYGGSRTTLVGSDPAASVTTAVEAADGGADRIELCGAHGPLLHARVREAVNDRVPVGAVMFGFESLTGVADYKARFGNEFLREAFIYIQPGSDPAVDRTVTANDHVRSIFVAVPDASAAPAVAVQLVDGEGVRLIELFGGFEPGDAARVIEAIDARAPVGLPSYGYAGATAR
;
A
#
# COMPACT_ATOMS: atom_id res chain seq x y z
N MET A 1 18.45 1.71 -12.74
CA MET A 1 17.27 1.36 -13.54
C MET A 1 16.08 1.54 -12.62
N GLY A 2 15.09 2.36 -12.98
CA GLY A 2 13.94 2.59 -12.10
C GLY A 2 13.01 1.38 -12.08
N ILE A 3 12.18 1.29 -11.04
CA ILE A 3 11.21 0.21 -10.82
C ILE A 3 9.83 0.66 -11.32
N ASN A 4 9.09 -0.24 -11.96
CA ASN A 4 7.67 -0.13 -12.27
C ASN A 4 6.84 -0.86 -11.21
N ASN A 5 6.42 -0.14 -10.17
CA ASN A 5 5.60 -0.68 -9.08
C ASN A 5 4.10 -0.55 -9.39
N VAL A 6 3.31 -1.56 -9.05
CA VAL A 6 1.84 -1.46 -9.06
C VAL A 6 1.29 -1.74 -7.67
N ILE A 7 0.62 -0.76 -7.08
CA ILE A 7 -0.06 -0.88 -5.80
C ILE A 7 -1.55 -1.03 -6.07
N VAL A 8 -2.15 -2.13 -5.64
CA VAL A 8 -3.59 -2.39 -5.77
C VAL A 8 -4.23 -2.18 -4.41
N TYR A 9 -5.10 -1.18 -4.30
CA TYR A 9 -5.85 -0.89 -3.07
C TYR A 9 -7.34 -1.17 -3.26
N VAL A 10 -7.98 -1.68 -2.21
CA VAL A 10 -9.40 -2.01 -2.25
C VAL A 10 -10.20 -0.73 -2.24
N ARG A 11 -11.05 -0.58 -3.25
CA ARG A 11 -12.13 0.41 -3.26
C ARG A 11 -13.35 -0.26 -3.88
N GLU A 12 -14.38 -0.46 -3.07
CA GLU A 12 -15.64 -1.05 -3.54
C GLU A 12 -16.21 -0.23 -4.71
N GLY A 13 -16.61 -0.92 -5.78
CA GLY A 13 -17.16 -0.31 -6.98
C GLY A 13 -16.18 0.47 -7.85
N ALA A 14 -14.87 0.42 -7.57
CA ALA A 14 -13.86 1.02 -8.44
C ALA A 14 -13.75 0.28 -9.77
N ASP A 15 -13.62 1.03 -10.86
CA ASP A 15 -13.22 0.50 -12.15
C ASP A 15 -11.69 0.61 -12.25
N PRO A 16 -10.93 -0.49 -12.18
CA PRO A 16 -9.48 -0.43 -12.21
C PRO A 16 -8.93 0.21 -13.49
N ALA A 17 -9.68 0.26 -14.60
CA ALA A 17 -9.28 0.95 -15.83
C ALA A 17 -9.30 2.48 -15.70
N VAL A 18 -10.18 3.01 -14.83
CA VAL A 18 -10.42 4.45 -14.63
C VAL A 18 -9.83 4.94 -13.32
N ASP A 19 -10.04 4.21 -12.23
CA ASP A 19 -9.61 4.51 -10.87
C ASP A 19 -8.12 4.20 -10.63
N ARG A 20 -7.26 4.78 -11.47
CA ARG A 20 -5.80 4.61 -11.38
C ARG A 20 -5.06 5.93 -11.47
N VAL A 21 -3.96 6.03 -10.73
CA VAL A 21 -3.04 7.17 -10.78
C VAL A 21 -1.64 6.67 -11.06
N VAL A 22 -0.93 7.34 -11.97
CA VAL A 22 0.46 7.03 -12.30
C VAL A 22 1.34 8.17 -11.79
N THR A 23 2.36 7.84 -11.01
CA THR A 23 3.40 8.78 -10.57
C THR A 23 4.75 8.36 -11.10
N GLU A 24 5.53 9.30 -11.64
CA GLU A 24 6.87 9.04 -12.19
C GLU A 24 7.88 10.05 -11.64
N TYR A 25 8.85 9.58 -10.84
CA TYR A 25 9.90 10.40 -10.23
C TYR A 25 11.22 9.60 -10.22
N GLY A 26 12.35 10.28 -10.36
CA GLY A 26 13.67 9.64 -10.27
C GLY A 26 13.88 8.46 -11.23
N GLY A 27 13.14 8.42 -12.34
CA GLY A 27 13.15 7.32 -13.31
C GLY A 27 12.37 6.07 -12.88
N SER A 28 11.73 6.07 -11.71
CA SER A 28 10.83 5.01 -11.23
C SER A 28 9.37 5.42 -11.45
N ARG A 29 8.50 4.42 -11.63
CA ARG A 29 7.07 4.55 -11.86
C ARG A 29 6.30 3.80 -10.80
N THR A 30 5.26 4.41 -10.23
CA THR A 30 4.27 3.71 -9.42
C THR A 30 2.89 3.92 -10.01
N THR A 31 2.13 2.85 -10.18
CA THR A 31 0.72 2.89 -10.54
C THR A 31 -0.12 2.50 -9.33
N LEU A 32 -0.91 3.44 -8.81
CA LEU A 32 -1.88 3.23 -7.76
C LEU A 32 -3.21 2.84 -8.42
N VAL A 33 -3.73 1.64 -8.16
CA VAL A 33 -4.95 1.13 -8.79
C VAL A 33 -5.99 0.83 -7.72
N GLY A 34 -7.09 1.59 -7.74
CA GLY A 34 -8.29 1.27 -6.98
C GLY A 34 -8.99 0.10 -7.65
N SER A 35 -9.25 -0.96 -6.90
CA SER A 35 -9.87 -2.16 -7.44
C SER A 35 -10.94 -2.68 -6.48
N ASP A 36 -12.07 -3.10 -7.03
CA ASP A 36 -13.00 -3.94 -6.30
C ASP A 36 -12.33 -5.29 -5.97
N PRO A 37 -12.54 -5.90 -4.80
CA PRO A 37 -11.91 -7.18 -4.45
C PRO A 37 -12.15 -8.29 -5.49
N ALA A 38 -13.27 -8.28 -6.21
CA ALA A 38 -13.55 -9.24 -7.27
C ALA A 38 -12.68 -9.01 -8.53
N ALA A 39 -12.22 -7.78 -8.75
CA ALA A 39 -11.39 -7.38 -9.88
C ALA A 39 -9.88 -7.46 -9.60
N SER A 40 -9.45 -7.59 -8.34
CA SER A 40 -8.03 -7.59 -7.95
C SER A 40 -7.17 -8.64 -8.67
N VAL A 41 -7.72 -9.84 -8.92
CA VAL A 41 -7.00 -10.90 -9.66
C VAL A 41 -6.71 -10.48 -11.10
N THR A 42 -7.74 -10.01 -11.82
CA THR A 42 -7.58 -9.52 -13.20
C THR A 42 -6.65 -8.32 -13.25
N THR A 43 -6.80 -7.37 -12.32
CA THR A 43 -5.93 -6.19 -12.22
C THR A 43 -4.46 -6.57 -12.07
N ALA A 44 -4.16 -7.57 -11.23
CA ALA A 44 -2.78 -8.03 -11.03
C ALA A 44 -2.21 -8.77 -12.25
N VAL A 45 -3.04 -9.56 -12.95
CA VAL A 45 -2.63 -10.23 -14.20
C VAL A 45 -2.29 -9.18 -15.26
N GLU A 46 -3.15 -8.18 -15.46
CA GLU A 46 -2.92 -7.08 -16.40
C GLU A 46 -1.67 -6.26 -16.03
N ALA A 47 -1.43 -6.04 -14.74
CA ALA A 47 -0.21 -5.37 -14.27
C ALA A 47 1.05 -6.18 -14.63
N ALA A 48 1.02 -7.50 -14.45
CA ALA A 48 2.13 -8.37 -14.84
C ALA A 48 2.34 -8.38 -16.36
N ASP A 49 1.28 -8.48 -17.15
CA ASP A 49 1.33 -8.40 -18.62
C ASP A 49 1.84 -7.04 -19.11
N GLY A 50 1.52 -5.98 -18.37
CA GLY A 50 1.97 -4.61 -18.61
C GLY A 50 3.40 -4.30 -18.18
N GLY A 51 4.16 -5.31 -17.73
CA GLY A 51 5.56 -5.16 -17.37
C GLY A 51 5.79 -4.51 -16.00
N ALA A 52 4.90 -4.74 -15.02
CA ALA A 52 5.20 -4.43 -13.63
C ALA A 52 6.44 -5.20 -13.17
N ASP A 53 7.33 -4.55 -12.41
CA ASP A 53 8.46 -5.21 -11.77
C ASP A 53 8.05 -5.85 -10.43
N ARG A 54 6.99 -5.32 -9.80
CA ARG A 54 6.37 -5.88 -8.59
C ARG A 54 4.91 -5.41 -8.46
N ILE A 55 4.13 -6.19 -7.73
CA ILE A 55 2.75 -5.88 -7.38
C ILE A 55 2.59 -5.93 -5.86
N GLU A 56 1.97 -4.93 -5.26
CA GLU A 56 1.72 -4.88 -3.82
C GLU A 56 0.23 -4.63 -3.54
N LEU A 57 -0.40 -5.52 -2.78
CA LEU A 57 -1.81 -5.48 -2.43
C LEU A 57 -2.00 -4.83 -1.07
N CYS A 58 -2.98 -3.93 -0.93
CA CYS A 58 -3.36 -3.38 0.37
C CYS A 58 -3.88 -4.45 1.34
N GLY A 59 -3.91 -4.12 2.63
CA GLY A 59 -4.19 -5.09 3.70
C GLY A 59 -5.61 -5.66 3.68
N ALA A 60 -6.55 -4.94 3.07
CA ALA A 60 -7.94 -5.40 2.92
C ALA A 60 -8.09 -6.64 2.02
N HIS A 61 -7.10 -6.97 1.19
CA HIS A 61 -7.12 -8.21 0.39
C HIS A 61 -6.99 -9.46 1.27
N GLY A 62 -6.19 -9.38 2.34
CA GLY A 62 -5.89 -10.53 3.20
C GLY A 62 -5.22 -11.72 2.49
N PRO A 63 -4.94 -12.81 3.22
CA PRO A 63 -4.15 -13.93 2.69
C PRO A 63 -4.88 -14.77 1.64
N LEU A 64 -6.22 -14.87 1.70
CA LEU A 64 -6.99 -15.69 0.75
C LEU A 64 -6.97 -15.09 -0.65
N LEU A 65 -7.18 -13.78 -0.77
CA LEU A 65 -7.13 -13.11 -2.07
C LEU A 65 -5.68 -12.96 -2.54
N HIS A 66 -4.73 -12.70 -1.64
CA HIS A 66 -3.31 -12.71 -1.97
C HIS A 66 -2.86 -14.03 -2.61
N ALA A 67 -3.26 -15.18 -2.06
CA ALA A 67 -2.94 -16.49 -2.63
C ALA A 67 -3.51 -16.66 -4.05
N ARG A 68 -4.77 -16.26 -4.28
CA ARG A 68 -5.41 -16.30 -5.61
C ARG A 68 -4.71 -15.41 -6.63
N VAL A 69 -4.32 -14.19 -6.21
CA VAL A 69 -3.56 -13.28 -7.06
C VAL A 69 -2.22 -13.89 -7.43
N ARG A 70 -1.48 -14.46 -6.45
CA ARG A 70 -0.20 -15.12 -6.69
C ARG A 70 -0.32 -16.29 -7.67
N GLU A 71 -1.33 -17.13 -7.50
CA GLU A 71 -1.61 -18.25 -8.41
C GLU A 71 -1.86 -17.76 -9.85
N ALA A 72 -2.67 -16.72 -10.02
CA ALA A 72 -2.98 -16.16 -11.34
C ALA A 72 -1.79 -15.43 -11.99
N VAL A 73 -0.98 -14.74 -11.19
CA VAL A 73 0.27 -14.12 -11.65
C VAL A 73 1.32 -15.17 -11.98
N ASN A 74 1.27 -16.35 -11.35
CA ASN A 74 2.13 -17.51 -11.63
C ASN A 74 3.63 -17.17 -11.58
N ASP A 75 4.05 -16.50 -10.49
CA ASP A 75 5.44 -16.09 -10.20
C ASP A 75 6.14 -15.26 -11.30
N ARG A 76 5.39 -14.70 -12.26
CA ARG A 76 5.93 -13.81 -13.31
C ARG A 76 6.54 -12.53 -12.72
N VAL A 77 5.93 -12.03 -11.65
CA VAL A 77 6.38 -10.87 -10.89
C VAL A 77 6.17 -11.13 -9.39
N PRO A 78 7.00 -10.57 -8.49
CA PRO A 78 6.76 -10.62 -7.06
C PRO A 78 5.42 -9.97 -6.69
N VAL A 79 4.62 -10.66 -5.88
CA VAL A 79 3.35 -10.13 -5.36
C VAL A 79 3.40 -10.11 -3.83
N GLY A 80 3.41 -8.92 -3.25
CA GLY A 80 3.28 -8.69 -1.81
C GLY A 80 1.83 -8.38 -1.42
N ALA A 81 1.44 -8.67 -0.17
CA ALA A 81 0.22 -8.15 0.42
C ALA A 81 0.52 -7.57 1.80
N VAL A 82 -0.06 -6.41 2.12
CA VAL A 82 0.14 -5.76 3.41
C VAL A 82 -0.36 -6.65 4.53
N MET A 83 0.54 -6.92 5.48
CA MET A 83 0.27 -7.64 6.72
C MET A 83 0.61 -6.72 7.90
N PHE A 84 -0.10 -6.92 9.01
CA PHE A 84 0.07 -6.13 10.22
C PHE A 84 0.75 -6.95 11.33
N GLY A 85 1.71 -6.34 12.02
CA GLY A 85 2.34 -6.90 13.21
C GLY A 85 1.39 -6.98 14.40
N PHE A 86 1.80 -7.72 15.44
CA PHE A 86 0.96 -7.98 16.61
C PHE A 86 0.60 -6.69 17.37
N GLU A 87 1.54 -5.75 17.41
CA GLU A 87 1.39 -4.40 17.95
C GLU A 87 0.31 -3.58 17.26
N SER A 88 -0.04 -3.92 16.02
CA SER A 88 -1.08 -3.23 15.23
C SER A 88 -2.45 -3.91 15.27
N LEU A 89 -2.58 -5.14 15.80
CA LEU A 89 -3.81 -5.93 15.65
C LEU A 89 -5.05 -5.28 16.29
N THR A 90 -4.92 -4.71 17.49
CA THR A 90 -6.04 -4.00 18.13
C THR A 90 -6.43 -2.76 17.33
N GLY A 91 -5.45 -2.00 16.82
CA GLY A 91 -5.70 -0.83 15.97
C GLY A 91 -6.41 -1.19 14.66
N VAL A 92 -6.01 -2.28 14.02
CA VAL A 92 -6.68 -2.80 12.81
C VAL A 92 -8.09 -3.27 13.12
N ALA A 93 -8.30 -3.98 14.23
CA ALA A 93 -9.62 -4.43 14.66
C ALA A 93 -10.56 -3.25 14.91
N ASP A 94 -10.07 -2.21 15.60
CA ASP A 94 -10.79 -0.97 15.86
C ASP A 94 -11.10 -0.21 14.56
N TYR A 95 -10.14 -0.12 13.64
CA TYR A 95 -10.34 0.49 12.32
C TYR A 95 -11.45 -0.25 11.57
N LYS A 96 -11.36 -1.58 11.47
CA LYS A 96 -12.34 -2.43 10.79
C LYS A 96 -13.75 -2.32 11.39
N ALA A 97 -13.87 -2.23 12.72
CA ALA A 97 -15.17 -2.08 13.38
C ALA A 97 -15.88 -0.77 13.03
N ARG A 98 -15.12 0.28 12.71
CA ARG A 98 -15.63 1.61 12.34
C ARG A 98 -15.80 1.77 10.83
N PHE A 99 -15.07 1.00 10.03
CA PHE A 99 -15.15 1.07 8.57
C PHE A 99 -16.59 0.82 8.08
N GLY A 100 -17.11 1.72 7.24
CA GLY A 100 -18.49 1.70 6.77
C GLY A 100 -19.51 2.36 7.73
N ASN A 101 -19.16 2.53 9.00
CA ASN A 101 -20.01 3.18 10.02
C ASN A 101 -19.58 4.63 10.31
N GLU A 102 -18.30 4.93 10.13
CA GLU A 102 -17.69 6.24 10.33
C GLU A 102 -16.91 6.63 9.07
N PHE A 103 -16.74 7.94 8.87
CA PHE A 103 -15.80 8.45 7.86
C PHE A 103 -14.38 8.36 8.40
N LEU A 104 -13.55 7.51 7.80
CA LEU A 104 -12.18 7.25 8.23
C LEU A 104 -11.14 7.89 7.30
N ARG A 105 -9.92 8.01 7.82
CA ARG A 105 -8.75 8.47 7.07
C ARG A 105 -7.65 7.44 7.20
N GLU A 106 -7.10 7.04 6.07
CA GLU A 106 -6.00 6.10 5.97
C GLU A 106 -4.90 6.68 5.09
N ALA A 107 -3.67 6.21 5.29
CA ALA A 107 -2.55 6.61 4.46
C ALA A 107 -1.78 5.43 3.89
N PHE A 108 -1.33 5.63 2.66
CA PHE A 108 -0.47 4.72 1.91
C PHE A 108 0.84 5.48 1.67
N ILE A 109 1.89 5.14 2.41
CA ILE A 109 3.22 5.73 2.24
C ILE A 109 4.02 4.78 1.36
N TYR A 110 4.55 5.26 0.24
CA TYR A 110 5.26 4.42 -0.71
C TYR A 110 6.60 5.00 -1.14
N ILE A 111 7.63 4.14 -1.22
CA ILE A 111 8.96 4.56 -1.66
C ILE A 111 8.93 4.80 -3.17
N GLN A 112 9.26 6.03 -3.56
CA GLN A 112 9.50 6.43 -4.93
C GLN A 112 10.69 7.41 -4.99
N PRO A 113 11.88 6.96 -5.43
CA PRO A 113 13.08 7.80 -5.45
C PRO A 113 12.87 9.12 -6.18
N GLY A 114 13.38 10.21 -5.59
CA GLY A 114 13.30 11.55 -6.17
C GLY A 114 11.95 12.26 -5.97
N SER A 115 11.02 11.69 -5.21
CA SER A 115 9.79 12.40 -4.80
C SER A 115 10.05 13.39 -3.66
N ASP A 116 9.17 14.38 -3.54
CA ASP A 116 9.04 15.29 -2.40
C ASP A 116 7.68 15.04 -1.71
N PRO A 117 7.67 14.46 -0.48
CA PRO A 117 6.43 14.10 0.20
C PRO A 117 5.54 15.29 0.56
N ALA A 118 6.05 16.53 0.51
CA ALA A 118 5.25 17.73 0.74
C ALA A 118 4.28 18.02 -0.43
N VAL A 119 4.63 17.61 -1.65
CA VAL A 119 3.86 17.91 -2.87
C VAL A 119 3.43 16.66 -3.63
N ASP A 120 4.21 15.59 -3.57
CA ASP A 120 3.97 14.33 -4.29
C ASP A 120 3.04 13.43 -3.50
N ARG A 121 1.78 13.88 -3.44
CA ARG A 121 0.69 13.20 -2.76
C ARG A 121 -0.56 13.16 -3.61
N THR A 122 -1.27 12.03 -3.54
CA THR A 122 -2.57 11.84 -4.17
C THR A 122 -3.61 11.60 -3.10
N VAL A 123 -4.80 12.18 -3.26
CA VAL A 123 -5.91 11.99 -2.35
C VAL A 123 -7.09 11.45 -3.12
N THR A 124 -7.72 10.43 -2.56
CA THR A 124 -8.98 9.89 -3.06
C THR A 124 -9.96 9.73 -1.91
N ALA A 125 -11.26 9.78 -2.19
CA ALA A 125 -12.28 9.62 -1.16
C ALA A 125 -13.55 9.01 -1.74
N ASN A 126 -14.28 8.29 -0.89
CA ASN A 126 -15.68 7.92 -1.07
C ASN A 126 -16.46 8.28 0.21
N ASP A 127 -17.68 7.77 0.36
CA ASP A 127 -18.55 8.08 1.50
C ASP A 127 -18.03 7.55 2.85
N HIS A 128 -17.09 6.60 2.84
CA HIS A 128 -16.62 5.90 4.03
C HIS A 128 -15.16 6.20 4.39
N VAL A 129 -14.32 6.48 3.39
CA VAL A 129 -12.88 6.63 3.61
C VAL A 129 -12.28 7.69 2.71
N ARG A 130 -11.32 8.43 3.28
CA ARG A 130 -10.36 9.24 2.54
C ARG A 130 -8.99 8.59 2.62
N SER A 131 -8.50 8.14 1.47
CA SER A 131 -7.19 7.51 1.31
C SER A 131 -6.18 8.52 0.81
N ILE A 132 -5.08 8.68 1.55
CA ILE A 132 -4.00 9.61 1.23
C ILE A 132 -2.77 8.81 0.82
N PHE A 133 -2.33 8.96 -0.41
CA PHE A 133 -1.10 8.35 -0.92
C PHE A 133 0.02 9.37 -0.88
N VAL A 134 1.15 9.04 -0.26
CA VAL A 134 2.31 9.93 -0.15
C VAL A 134 3.55 9.21 -0.64
N ALA A 135 4.17 9.76 -1.68
CA ALA A 135 5.45 9.28 -2.20
C ALA A 135 6.58 9.80 -1.31
N VAL A 136 7.43 8.90 -0.81
CA VAL A 136 8.66 9.27 -0.08
C VAL A 136 9.90 8.88 -0.88
N PRO A 137 10.97 9.70 -0.86
CA PRO A 137 12.17 9.42 -1.65
C PRO A 137 12.87 8.13 -1.19
N ASP A 138 12.78 7.83 0.09
CA ASP A 138 13.32 6.63 0.72
C ASP A 138 12.64 6.39 2.08
N ALA A 139 12.96 5.25 2.71
CA ALA A 139 12.34 4.82 3.96
C ALA A 139 12.62 5.76 5.15
N SER A 140 13.69 6.55 5.13
CA SER A 140 14.05 7.44 6.24
C SER A 140 13.11 8.64 6.38
N ALA A 141 12.41 9.02 5.30
CA ALA A 141 11.43 10.10 5.32
C ALA A 141 10.07 9.68 5.90
N ALA A 142 9.75 8.38 5.92
CA ALA A 142 8.44 7.88 6.30
C ALA A 142 7.99 8.22 7.74
N PRO A 143 8.85 8.18 8.78
CA PRO A 143 8.43 8.50 10.15
C PRO A 143 7.92 9.93 10.30
N ALA A 144 8.61 10.92 9.70
CA ALA A 144 8.19 12.32 9.76
C ALA A 144 6.86 12.55 9.03
N VAL A 145 6.68 11.90 7.87
CA VAL A 145 5.42 11.93 7.11
C VAL A 145 4.28 11.28 7.91
N ALA A 146 4.53 10.15 8.57
CA ALA A 146 3.54 9.46 9.39
C ALA A 146 3.06 10.33 10.57
N VAL A 147 3.97 11.03 11.25
CA VAL A 147 3.62 11.99 12.32
C VAL A 147 2.69 13.08 11.79
N GLN A 148 3.02 13.70 10.65
CA GLN A 148 2.20 14.73 10.04
C GLN A 148 0.80 14.22 9.67
N LEU A 149 0.71 13.01 9.12
CA LEU A 149 -0.55 12.39 8.73
C LEU A 149 -1.43 12.07 9.95
N VAL A 150 -0.84 11.56 11.03
CA VAL A 150 -1.58 11.23 12.26
C VAL A 150 -2.02 12.51 12.99
N ASP A 151 -1.10 13.46 13.19
CA ASP A 151 -1.35 14.67 14.00
C ASP A 151 -2.15 15.74 13.25
N GLY A 152 -1.77 16.00 12.00
CA GLY A 152 -2.34 17.06 11.18
C GLY A 152 -3.57 16.63 10.42
N GLU A 153 -3.61 15.37 9.96
CA GLU A 153 -4.67 14.88 9.09
C GLU A 153 -5.57 13.84 9.77
N GLY A 154 -5.27 13.40 11.00
CA GLY A 154 -6.09 12.46 11.74
C GLY A 154 -6.17 11.07 11.09
N VAL A 155 -5.10 10.65 10.41
CA VAL A 155 -4.99 9.30 9.84
C VAL A 155 -5.03 8.24 10.95
N ARG A 156 -5.81 7.18 10.71
CA ARG A 156 -6.10 6.11 11.68
C ARG A 156 -5.62 4.74 11.26
N LEU A 157 -4.95 4.63 10.11
CA LEU A 157 -4.31 3.41 9.60
C LEU A 157 -3.24 3.83 8.57
N ILE A 158 -2.07 3.20 8.63
CA ILE A 158 -0.96 3.45 7.70
C ILE A 158 -0.54 2.12 7.06
N GLU A 159 -0.46 2.10 5.75
CA GLU A 159 0.13 1.00 4.99
C GLU A 159 1.37 1.49 4.25
N LEU A 160 2.46 0.74 4.39
CA LEU A 160 3.75 1.01 3.77
C LEU A 160 3.88 0.19 2.49
N PHE A 161 4.48 0.77 1.45
CA PHE A 161 4.68 0.12 0.16
C PHE A 161 6.04 0.47 -0.45
N GLY A 162 6.48 -0.38 -1.36
CA GLY A 162 7.61 -0.09 -2.20
C GLY A 162 8.94 -0.62 -1.69
N GLY A 163 8.90 -1.70 -0.89
CA GLY A 163 10.09 -2.36 -0.33
C GLY A 163 10.52 -1.82 1.04
N PHE A 164 9.58 -1.31 1.84
CA PHE A 164 9.83 -1.09 3.27
C PHE A 164 10.11 -2.42 3.98
N GLU A 165 11.08 -2.39 4.88
CA GLU A 165 11.48 -3.55 5.68
C GLU A 165 10.90 -3.46 7.11
N PRO A 166 10.90 -4.55 7.89
CA PRO A 166 10.40 -4.54 9.27
C PRO A 166 11.04 -3.45 10.15
N GLY A 167 12.33 -3.17 9.96
CA GLY A 167 13.03 -2.11 10.69
C GLY A 167 12.56 -0.69 10.33
N ASP A 168 12.02 -0.48 9.14
CA ASP A 168 11.43 0.80 8.74
C ASP A 168 10.03 0.96 9.32
N ALA A 169 9.21 -0.11 9.27
CA ALA A 169 7.89 -0.12 9.90
C ALA A 169 7.99 0.15 11.41
N ALA A 170 8.98 -0.45 12.10
CA ALA A 170 9.24 -0.19 13.51
C ALA A 170 9.50 1.31 13.78
N ARG A 171 10.34 1.97 12.96
CA ARG A 171 10.61 3.42 13.09
C ARG A 171 9.35 4.27 12.88
N VAL A 172 8.47 3.88 11.96
CA VAL A 172 7.18 4.56 11.75
C VAL A 172 6.27 4.39 12.97
N ILE A 173 6.14 3.16 13.49
CA ILE A 173 5.32 2.84 14.67
C ILE A 173 5.81 3.62 15.89
N GLU A 174 7.11 3.64 16.14
CA GLU A 174 7.73 4.40 17.24
C GLU A 174 7.48 5.90 17.09
N ALA A 175 7.65 6.47 15.90
CA ALA A 175 7.49 7.91 15.68
C ALA A 175 6.06 8.39 15.94
N ILE A 176 5.05 7.55 15.72
CA ILE A 176 3.64 7.89 15.97
C ILE A 176 3.14 7.37 17.32
N ASP A 177 4.02 6.85 18.19
CA ASP A 177 3.68 6.23 19.47
C ASP A 177 2.56 5.17 19.34
N ALA A 178 2.61 4.36 18.28
CA ALA A 178 1.62 3.34 17.94
C ALA A 178 0.15 3.85 17.86
N ARG A 179 -0.08 5.14 17.63
CA ARG A 179 -1.42 5.76 17.58
C ARG A 179 -2.26 5.37 16.35
N ALA A 180 -1.62 4.82 15.33
CA ALA A 180 -2.27 4.16 14.20
C ALA A 180 -1.58 2.81 13.92
N PRO A 181 -2.33 1.77 13.51
CA PRO A 181 -1.74 0.53 13.04
C PRO A 181 -0.91 0.77 11.77
N VAL A 182 0.21 0.07 11.67
CA VAL A 182 1.14 0.15 10.54
C VAL A 182 1.34 -1.23 9.94
N GLY A 183 1.10 -1.35 8.64
CA GLY A 183 1.31 -2.59 7.88
C GLY A 183 2.35 -2.42 6.79
N LEU A 184 2.94 -3.53 6.34
CA LEU A 184 3.89 -3.58 5.22
C LEU A 184 3.71 -4.86 4.39
N PRO A 185 4.12 -4.89 3.11
CA PRO A 185 3.84 -6.00 2.22
C PRO A 185 4.70 -7.22 2.57
N SER A 186 4.06 -8.37 2.73
CA SER A 186 4.73 -9.66 2.80
C SER A 186 4.62 -10.38 1.46
N TYR A 187 5.75 -10.78 0.90
CA TYR A 187 5.84 -11.44 -0.41
C TYR A 187 5.68 -12.97 -0.34
N GLY A 188 5.66 -13.53 0.88
CA GLY A 188 5.82 -14.96 1.09
C GLY A 188 7.21 -15.45 0.66
N TYR A 189 7.63 -16.61 1.17
CA TYR A 189 8.87 -17.24 0.71
C TYR A 189 8.62 -17.95 -0.61
N ALA A 190 8.94 -17.30 -1.74
CA ALA A 190 9.22 -18.05 -2.95
C ALA A 190 10.58 -18.72 -2.71
N GLY A 191 10.63 -20.05 -2.75
CA GLY A 191 11.87 -20.80 -2.54
C GLY A 191 13.02 -20.14 -3.30
N ALA A 192 14.08 -19.75 -2.60
CA ALA A 192 15.24 -19.11 -3.19
C ALA A 192 15.77 -19.92 -4.38
N THR A 193 15.40 -19.52 -5.59
CA THR A 193 16.27 -19.73 -6.74
C THR A 193 16.93 -18.39 -7.00
N ALA A 194 18.13 -18.27 -6.46
CA ALA A 194 19.10 -17.27 -6.87
C ALA A 194 19.12 -17.20 -8.41
N ARG A 195 19.01 -15.97 -8.92
CA ARG A 195 19.67 -15.56 -10.16
C ARG A 195 20.33 -14.22 -9.91
#